data_AF-A0A965ENK0-F1
#
_entry.id   AF-A0A965ENK0-F1
#
_cell.length_a   1.000
_cell.length_b   1.000
_cell.length_c   1.000
_cell.angle_alpha   90.00
_cell.angle_beta   90.00
_cell.angle_gamma   90.00
#
_symmetry.space_group_name_H-M   'P 1'
#
loop_
_entity.id
_entity.type
_entity.pdbx_description
1 polymer ?
#
loop_
_entity_poly.entity_id
_entity_poly.type
_entity_poly.pdbx_seq_one_letter_code
_entity_poly.pdbx_strand_id
1 'polypeptide(L)'
;MPQIRIPGITIIFNPVAGNRRRVLMDRVADRLSAQGWQVTLVSTSGPGNATELASEAVRSGAGMIGAAGGDGTIREIIAGVGDSPVPIAILPMGTANVLALEFGLGKTADAIVKTIAGAETRQLHLPAANGKPFCLMIGAGFDGEIVHAITSPMKKRWGKGAFAWQGLKALARFSNYDIRVSENGREVRGRWVVVTNISRYGGPFMLDRESEAADCELAAHVFEPASRLQFAFDLVRLGLGRLTRSRHVTVIRGRNFRIEAADNAIVPVQIDGDAVGHLPLSVDATDRSVGILVTPDAPGAGHIRMQHCHRHSAGTEIVGITGKSGMSLTLAAALGLLAIGSFWLSPKTVTAAGFFRGAAADGTAPGLLTLVFSQVTTWVFARSLMNAAILGYFYGVAGTVAYAAYYLSFLTGAWIVDAIRFRHGFSSVQAFLEDRYGKLGVRCYNVLVAVRLLSEIFANLLVIGIIFGAAGSTAYIASIVILALVALGYSLLGGLRASLRTDVFQMSALIAVLIALVIQTGLVSGYDIPALAVSSHDIGGPGWVLLAVALLQVWSYPLHDPVMMDRGFLADRETTRKSFYHAAWLGIVCILAFGLIGVHAGLYKEADESMVVTLERLLGPQTML
;
A
#
# COMPACT_ATOMS: atom_id res chain seq x y z
N MET A 1 -4.99 21.56 -49.89
CA MET A 1 -5.43 20.64 -48.82
C MET A 1 -4.28 20.48 -47.84
N PRO A 2 -4.44 20.79 -46.55
CA PRO A 2 -3.38 20.52 -45.58
C PRO A 2 -3.19 19.00 -45.48
N GLN A 3 -1.96 18.52 -45.68
CA GLN A 3 -1.61 17.12 -45.44
C GLN A 3 -1.92 16.79 -43.98
N ILE A 4 -2.88 15.90 -43.75
CA ILE A 4 -3.15 15.35 -42.41
C ILE A 4 -1.91 14.54 -42.03
N ARG A 5 -1.01 15.13 -41.22
CA ARG A 5 0.12 14.40 -40.65
C ARG A 5 -0.45 13.38 -39.67
N ILE A 6 -0.35 12.10 -40.04
CA ILE A 6 -0.66 10.99 -39.15
C ILE A 6 0.35 11.05 -37.99
N PRO A 7 -0.10 11.10 -36.72
CA PRO A 7 0.81 11.10 -35.59
C PRO A 7 1.53 9.74 -35.50
N GLY A 8 2.86 9.76 -35.49
CA GLY A 8 3.70 8.56 -35.53
C GLY A 8 4.52 8.40 -34.25
N ILE A 9 4.64 7.16 -33.76
CA ILE A 9 5.46 6.79 -32.59
C ILE A 9 6.35 5.58 -32.92
N THR A 10 7.63 5.69 -32.56
CA THR A 10 8.57 4.55 -32.60
C THR A 10 8.77 4.02 -31.19
N ILE A 11 8.23 2.85 -30.89
CA ILE A 11 8.35 2.20 -29.57
C ILE A 11 9.55 1.25 -29.59
N ILE A 12 10.55 1.57 -28.77
CA ILE A 12 11.75 0.77 -28.57
C ILE A 12 11.57 -0.06 -27.30
N PHE A 13 11.72 -1.37 -27.40
CA PHE A 13 11.47 -2.30 -26.30
C PHE A 13 12.53 -3.40 -26.17
N ASN A 14 12.74 -3.89 -24.95
CA ASN A 14 13.61 -5.04 -24.71
C ASN A 14 12.83 -6.37 -24.77
N PRO A 15 13.12 -7.29 -25.71
CA PRO A 15 12.33 -8.50 -25.93
C PRO A 15 12.48 -9.57 -24.82
N VAL A 16 13.48 -9.47 -23.93
CA VAL A 16 13.72 -10.42 -22.82
C VAL A 16 12.69 -10.24 -21.68
N ALA A 17 11.78 -9.27 -21.84
CA ALA A 17 10.63 -9.02 -21.01
C ALA A 17 9.53 -10.08 -21.25
N GLY A 18 9.49 -11.15 -20.45
CA GLY A 18 8.59 -12.31 -20.64
C GLY A 18 7.11 -12.03 -20.95
N ASN A 19 6.38 -13.06 -21.44
CA ASN A 19 5.06 -12.99 -22.12
C ASN A 19 4.07 -11.91 -21.66
N ARG A 20 3.91 -11.66 -20.35
CA ARG A 20 2.99 -10.63 -19.85
C ARG A 20 3.30 -9.22 -20.36
N ARG A 21 4.57 -8.89 -20.57
CA ARG A 21 5.01 -7.55 -21.02
C ARG A 21 4.82 -7.37 -22.52
N ARG A 22 4.97 -8.46 -23.29
CA ARG A 22 4.65 -8.49 -24.73
C ARG A 22 3.17 -8.20 -24.97
N VAL A 23 2.28 -8.89 -24.23
CA VAL A 23 0.83 -8.67 -24.31
C VAL A 23 0.44 -7.21 -24.00
N LEU A 24 1.09 -6.57 -23.04
CA LEU A 24 0.86 -5.15 -22.73
C LEU A 24 1.27 -4.24 -23.90
N MET A 25 2.43 -4.49 -24.50
CA MET A 25 2.93 -3.73 -25.64
C MET A 25 1.99 -3.86 -26.84
N ASP A 26 1.59 -5.09 -27.19
CA ASP A 26 0.70 -5.35 -28.31
C ASP A 26 -0.65 -4.63 -28.10
N ARG A 27 -1.22 -4.68 -26.88
CA ARG A 27 -2.43 -3.91 -26.54
C ARG A 27 -2.28 -2.39 -26.68
N VAL A 28 -1.10 -1.84 -26.34
CA VAL A 28 -0.83 -0.41 -26.52
C VAL A 28 -0.76 -0.07 -28.00
N ALA A 29 -0.05 -0.89 -28.79
CA ALA A 29 0.07 -0.70 -30.23
C ALA A 29 -1.30 -0.77 -30.92
N ASP A 30 -2.09 -1.81 -30.62
CA ASP A 30 -3.43 -2.01 -31.19
C ASP A 30 -4.36 -0.82 -30.90
N ARG A 31 -4.34 -0.30 -29.67
CA ARG A 31 -5.17 0.84 -29.26
C ARG A 31 -4.73 2.15 -29.89
N LEU A 32 -3.42 2.39 -30.01
CA LEU A 32 -2.90 3.57 -30.71
C LEU A 32 -3.25 3.51 -32.20
N SER A 33 -3.07 2.35 -32.83
CA SER A 33 -3.46 2.15 -34.23
C SER A 33 -4.96 2.32 -34.45
N ALA A 34 -5.81 1.87 -33.51
CA ALA A 34 -7.25 2.12 -33.55
C ALA A 34 -7.61 3.62 -33.41
N GLN A 35 -6.75 4.43 -32.81
CA GLN A 35 -6.87 5.89 -32.74
C GLN A 35 -6.19 6.61 -33.93
N GLY A 36 -5.76 5.88 -34.95
CA GLY A 36 -5.15 6.44 -36.15
C GLY A 36 -3.67 6.77 -36.05
N TRP A 37 -2.94 6.24 -35.05
CA TRP A 37 -1.49 6.44 -34.93
C TRP A 37 -0.70 5.46 -35.80
N GLN A 38 0.38 5.95 -36.39
CA GLN A 38 1.39 5.09 -37.02
C GLN A 38 2.36 4.58 -35.95
N VAL A 39 2.26 3.29 -35.60
CA VAL A 39 3.10 2.67 -34.57
C VAL A 39 4.20 1.83 -35.21
N THR A 40 5.46 2.14 -34.90
CA THR A 40 6.62 1.32 -35.28
C THR A 40 7.19 0.65 -34.04
N LEU A 41 7.30 -0.68 -34.04
CA LEU A 41 7.85 -1.45 -32.93
C LEU A 41 9.28 -1.90 -33.24
N VAL A 42 10.22 -1.60 -32.37
CA VAL A 42 11.64 -1.94 -32.55
C VAL A 42 12.19 -2.63 -31.32
N SER A 43 12.70 -3.85 -31.48
CA SER A 43 13.27 -4.63 -30.36
C SER A 43 14.77 -4.39 -30.21
N THR A 44 15.25 -4.25 -28.98
CA THR A 44 16.69 -4.19 -28.68
C THR A 44 17.34 -5.58 -28.76
N SER A 45 18.61 -5.62 -29.16
CA SER A 45 19.41 -6.84 -29.24
C SER A 45 20.31 -7.08 -28.01
N GLY A 46 20.54 -6.04 -27.19
CA GLY A 46 21.40 -6.11 -26.01
C GLY A 46 21.59 -4.74 -25.34
N PRO A 47 22.44 -4.66 -24.30
CA PRO A 47 22.82 -3.40 -23.66
C PRO A 47 23.44 -2.41 -24.66
N GLY A 48 23.06 -1.14 -24.59
CA GLY A 48 23.54 -0.07 -25.46
C GLY A 48 22.79 0.08 -26.79
N ASN A 49 22.12 -0.98 -27.25
CA ASN A 49 21.41 -0.94 -28.53
C ASN A 49 20.17 -0.03 -28.49
N ALA A 50 19.55 0.21 -27.33
CA ALA A 50 18.43 1.15 -27.27
C ALA A 50 18.85 2.60 -27.56
N THR A 51 20.10 2.96 -27.22
CA THR A 51 20.70 4.26 -27.58
C THR A 51 20.82 4.41 -29.09
N GLU A 52 21.37 3.40 -29.79
CA GLU A 52 21.53 3.43 -31.25
C GLU A 52 20.18 3.55 -31.97
N LEU A 53 19.20 2.76 -31.53
CA LEU A 53 17.84 2.75 -32.10
C LEU A 53 17.13 4.09 -31.89
N ALA A 54 17.27 4.71 -30.72
CA ALA A 54 16.70 6.02 -30.44
C ALA A 54 17.34 7.11 -31.30
N SER A 55 18.67 7.10 -31.44
CA SER A 55 19.36 8.04 -32.33
C SER A 55 18.96 7.87 -33.80
N GLU A 56 18.77 6.62 -34.26
CA GLU A 56 18.31 6.35 -35.62
C GLU A 56 16.85 6.79 -35.84
N ALA A 57 15.97 6.57 -34.87
CA ALA A 57 14.59 7.05 -34.92
C ALA A 57 14.52 8.58 -35.00
N VAL A 58 15.36 9.29 -34.22
CA VAL A 58 15.48 10.75 -34.31
C VAL A 58 15.97 11.18 -35.71
N ARG A 59 17.04 10.57 -36.23
CA ARG A 59 17.55 10.88 -37.58
C ARG A 59 16.54 10.61 -38.69
N SER A 60 15.70 9.58 -38.50
CA SER A 60 14.62 9.21 -39.41
C SER A 60 13.38 10.12 -39.29
N GLY A 61 13.42 11.14 -38.43
CA GLY A 61 12.33 12.11 -38.29
C GLY A 61 11.14 11.61 -37.46
N ALA A 62 11.36 10.69 -36.51
CA ALA A 62 10.29 10.24 -35.61
C ALA A 62 9.68 11.42 -34.83
N GLY A 63 8.36 11.53 -34.85
CA GLY A 63 7.64 12.57 -34.09
C GLY A 63 7.58 12.30 -32.59
N MET A 64 7.76 11.06 -32.18
CA MET A 64 7.73 10.62 -30.78
C MET A 64 8.46 9.27 -30.62
N ILE A 65 9.13 9.08 -29.49
CA ILE A 65 9.78 7.80 -29.14
C ILE A 65 9.15 7.21 -27.90
N GLY A 66 8.71 5.95 -27.97
CA GLY A 66 8.21 5.18 -26.85
C GLY A 66 9.30 4.34 -26.19
N ALA A 67 9.55 4.56 -24.89
CA ALA A 67 10.51 3.81 -24.10
C ALA A 67 9.84 2.68 -23.31
N ALA A 68 9.80 1.47 -23.89
CA ALA A 68 9.19 0.29 -23.28
C ALA A 68 10.21 -0.56 -22.53
N GLY A 69 10.37 -0.28 -21.24
CA GLY A 69 11.36 -0.97 -20.42
C GLY A 69 11.36 -0.55 -18.95
N GLY A 70 12.46 -0.87 -18.27
CA GLY A 70 12.77 -0.30 -16.96
C GLY A 70 13.68 0.91 -17.06
N ASP A 71 14.09 1.43 -15.91
CA ASP A 71 14.88 2.68 -15.82
C ASP A 71 16.16 2.67 -16.68
N GLY A 72 16.87 1.54 -16.76
CA GLY A 72 18.06 1.42 -17.63
C GLY A 72 17.78 1.54 -19.13
N THR A 73 16.68 0.96 -19.62
CA THR A 73 16.26 1.10 -21.03
C THR A 73 15.82 2.53 -21.33
N ILE A 74 15.11 3.15 -20.38
CA ILE A 74 14.68 4.54 -20.51
C ILE A 74 15.91 5.46 -20.59
N ARG A 75 16.93 5.24 -19.76
CA ARG A 75 18.19 6.00 -19.80
C ARG A 75 18.94 5.83 -21.11
N GLU A 76 19.04 4.61 -21.64
CA GLU A 76 19.68 4.37 -22.96
C GLU A 76 18.96 5.14 -24.08
N ILE A 77 17.62 5.15 -24.06
CA ILE A 77 16.82 5.90 -25.02
C ILE A 77 17.01 7.40 -24.86
N ILE A 78 16.98 7.93 -23.64
CA ILE A 78 17.27 9.35 -23.35
C ILE A 78 18.65 9.74 -23.89
N ALA A 79 19.66 8.89 -23.69
CA ALA A 79 21.00 9.12 -24.22
C ALA A 79 21.01 9.15 -25.76
N GLY A 80 20.21 8.30 -26.42
CA GLY A 80 20.12 8.23 -27.87
C GLY A 80 19.31 9.37 -28.50
N VAL A 81 18.29 9.88 -27.80
CA VAL A 81 17.52 11.07 -28.20
C VAL A 81 18.42 12.31 -28.18
N GLY A 82 19.36 12.40 -27.24
CA GLY A 82 20.32 13.50 -27.17
C GLY A 82 19.63 14.82 -26.87
N ASP A 83 19.94 15.86 -27.65
CA ASP A 83 19.36 17.21 -27.51
C ASP A 83 18.20 17.46 -28.49
N SER A 84 17.65 16.38 -29.06
CA SER A 84 16.51 16.45 -29.97
C SER A 84 15.24 16.88 -29.24
N PRO A 85 14.36 17.70 -29.85
CA PRO A 85 13.08 18.07 -29.27
C PRO A 85 12.04 16.94 -29.28
N VAL A 86 12.39 15.75 -29.81
CA VAL A 86 11.47 14.61 -29.90
C VAL A 86 11.08 14.12 -28.49
N PRO A 87 9.78 14.17 -28.13
CA PRO A 87 9.35 13.78 -26.80
C PRO A 87 9.37 12.26 -26.61
N ILE A 88 9.54 11.85 -25.36
CA ILE A 88 9.65 10.44 -24.94
C ILE A 88 8.38 10.04 -24.18
N ALA A 89 7.70 9.01 -24.68
CA ALA A 89 6.63 8.33 -23.96
C ALA A 89 7.20 7.18 -23.12
N ILE A 90 7.03 7.20 -21.80
CA ILE A 90 7.52 6.10 -20.95
C ILE A 90 6.46 5.00 -20.87
N LEU A 91 6.84 3.77 -21.23
CA LEU A 91 6.02 2.56 -21.10
C LEU A 91 6.61 1.70 -19.97
N PRO A 92 6.10 1.83 -18.73
CA PRO A 92 6.75 1.32 -17.53
C PRO A 92 6.65 -0.21 -17.39
N MET A 93 7.59 -0.92 -18.02
CA MET A 93 7.66 -2.38 -18.06
C MET A 93 8.73 -2.98 -17.13
N GLY A 94 9.50 -2.15 -16.44
CA GLY A 94 10.51 -2.58 -15.47
C GLY A 94 9.98 -2.87 -14.06
N THR A 95 10.91 -3.10 -13.14
CA THR A 95 10.61 -3.54 -11.76
C THR A 95 10.44 -2.37 -10.79
N ALA A 96 11.28 -1.33 -10.91
CA ALA A 96 11.24 -0.13 -10.08
C ALA A 96 10.44 0.98 -10.76
N ASN A 97 10.82 1.35 -12.00
CA ASN A 97 10.18 2.39 -12.82
C ASN A 97 10.08 3.71 -12.06
N VAL A 98 11.21 4.13 -11.49
CA VAL A 98 11.29 5.30 -10.61
C VAL A 98 10.88 6.55 -11.38
N LEU A 99 11.35 6.72 -12.62
CA LEU A 99 10.99 7.87 -13.45
C LEU A 99 9.49 7.90 -13.78
N ALA A 100 8.88 6.74 -14.04
CA ALA A 100 7.44 6.66 -14.28
C ALA A 100 6.63 7.00 -13.01
N LEU A 101 7.12 6.62 -11.82
CA LEU A 101 6.50 6.99 -10.56
C LEU A 101 6.66 8.48 -10.25
N GLU A 102 7.78 9.09 -10.64
CA GLU A 102 8.05 10.52 -10.51
C GLU A 102 7.01 11.33 -11.27
N PHE A 103 6.80 11.00 -12.54
CA PHE A 103 5.84 11.67 -13.42
C PHE A 103 4.39 11.19 -13.27
N GLY A 104 4.09 10.31 -12.30
CA GLY A 104 2.73 9.83 -12.05
C GLY A 104 2.14 8.98 -13.19
N LEU A 105 2.98 8.29 -13.97
CA LEU A 105 2.57 7.55 -15.16
C LEU A 105 1.94 6.20 -14.84
N GLY A 106 0.81 5.92 -15.48
CA GLY A 106 0.10 4.66 -15.34
C GLY A 106 0.78 3.49 -16.02
N LYS A 107 0.49 2.27 -15.56
CA LYS A 107 1.10 1.02 -16.07
C LYS A 107 0.18 0.19 -16.97
N THR A 108 -1.08 0.59 -17.09
CA THR A 108 -2.07 -0.09 -17.94
C THR A 108 -1.98 0.42 -19.37
N ALA A 109 -2.41 -0.39 -20.33
CA ALA A 109 -2.45 0.03 -21.72
C ALA A 109 -3.32 1.28 -21.91
N ASP A 110 -4.46 1.40 -21.20
CA ASP A 110 -5.34 2.58 -21.28
C ASP A 110 -4.64 3.85 -20.78
N ALA A 111 -3.93 3.76 -19.65
CA ALA A 111 -3.23 4.92 -19.11
C ALA A 111 -2.08 5.36 -20.01
N ILE A 112 -1.31 4.41 -20.55
CA ILE A 112 -0.22 4.68 -21.49
C ILE A 112 -0.77 5.35 -22.77
N VAL A 113 -1.84 4.81 -23.33
CA VAL A 113 -2.49 5.38 -24.52
C VAL A 113 -3.04 6.77 -24.23
N LYS A 114 -3.66 6.99 -23.06
CA LYS A 114 -4.13 8.32 -22.63
C LYS A 114 -2.98 9.32 -22.54
N THR A 115 -1.84 8.95 -21.97
CA THR A 115 -0.64 9.79 -21.91
C THR A 115 -0.11 10.14 -23.31
N ILE A 116 -0.01 9.15 -24.20
CA ILE A 116 0.49 9.34 -25.57
C ILE A 116 -0.46 10.25 -26.37
N ALA A 117 -1.77 10.02 -26.27
CA ALA A 117 -2.79 10.78 -27.00
C ALA A 117 -3.01 12.20 -26.45
N GLY A 118 -2.80 12.43 -25.16
CA GLY A 118 -3.02 13.71 -24.50
C GLY A 118 -1.95 14.78 -24.76
N ALA A 119 -0.76 14.36 -25.23
CA ALA A 119 0.34 15.22 -25.70
C ALA A 119 0.79 16.38 -24.77
N GLU A 120 0.75 16.22 -23.44
CA GLU A 120 1.46 17.13 -22.53
C GLU A 120 2.89 16.66 -22.34
N THR A 121 3.86 17.57 -22.49
CA THR A 121 5.29 17.29 -22.29
C THR A 121 5.82 18.08 -21.10
N ARG A 122 6.49 17.39 -20.17
CA ARG A 122 7.27 18.01 -19.09
C ARG A 122 8.75 17.80 -19.32
N GLN A 123 9.55 18.80 -18.96
CA GLN A 123 11.01 18.72 -19.08
C GLN A 123 11.59 17.87 -17.96
N LEU A 124 12.54 17.01 -18.33
CA LEU A 124 13.42 16.28 -17.42
C LEU A 124 14.85 16.81 -17.63
N HIS A 125 15.40 17.50 -16.64
CA HIS A 125 16.80 17.92 -16.68
C HIS A 125 17.74 16.73 -16.47
N LEU A 126 18.88 16.78 -17.17
CA LEU A 126 19.88 15.71 -17.21
C LEU A 126 21.19 16.21 -16.59
N PRO A 127 21.34 16.13 -15.25
CA PRO A 127 22.63 16.38 -14.61
C PRO A 127 23.69 15.36 -15.07
N ALA A 128 24.96 15.70 -14.87
CA ALA A 128 26.09 14.88 -15.28
C ALA A 128 26.96 14.47 -14.09
N ALA A 129 27.42 13.21 -14.09
CA ALA A 129 28.41 12.69 -13.16
C ALA A 129 29.70 12.39 -13.93
N ASN A 130 30.80 13.08 -13.62
CA ASN A 130 32.06 13.01 -14.39
C ASN A 130 31.80 13.16 -15.92
N GLY A 131 30.91 14.08 -16.29
CA GLY A 131 30.54 14.35 -17.69
C GLY A 131 29.53 13.36 -18.31
N LYS A 132 29.09 12.31 -17.60
CA LYS A 132 28.08 11.37 -18.09
C LYS A 132 26.69 11.71 -17.56
N PRO A 133 25.67 11.87 -18.41
CA PRO A 133 24.32 12.24 -17.96
C PRO A 133 23.67 11.12 -17.14
N PHE A 134 22.87 11.51 -16.15
CA PHE A 134 22.01 10.63 -15.37
C PHE A 134 20.63 11.26 -15.17
N CYS A 135 19.63 10.45 -14.84
CA CYS A 135 18.22 10.88 -14.78
C CYS A 135 17.69 10.99 -13.35
N LEU A 136 18.12 10.08 -12.46
CA LEU A 136 17.49 9.85 -11.17
C LEU A 136 18.39 10.36 -10.04
N MET A 137 19.48 9.64 -9.78
CA MET A 137 20.29 9.85 -8.59
C MET A 137 21.66 9.18 -8.70
N ILE A 138 22.54 9.66 -7.84
CA ILE A 138 23.86 9.10 -7.57
C ILE A 138 23.89 8.71 -6.10
N GLY A 139 24.53 7.57 -5.79
CA GLY A 139 24.73 7.10 -4.43
C GLY A 139 26.19 6.70 -4.20
N ALA A 140 26.76 7.10 -3.08
CA ALA A 140 28.11 6.71 -2.66
C ALA A 140 28.07 6.15 -1.22
N GLY A 141 28.59 4.93 -1.03
CA GLY A 141 28.60 4.24 0.25
C GLY A 141 27.54 3.13 0.33
N PHE A 142 26.55 3.27 1.21
CA PHE A 142 25.60 2.19 1.55
C PHE A 142 24.87 1.59 0.34
N ASP A 143 24.28 2.41 -0.52
CA ASP A 143 23.55 1.92 -1.70
C ASP A 143 24.46 1.52 -2.86
N GLY A 144 25.62 2.18 -3.01
CA GLY A 144 26.70 1.71 -3.86
C GLY A 144 27.12 0.27 -3.53
N GLU A 145 27.32 -0.05 -2.25
CA GLU A 145 27.65 -1.42 -1.80
C GLU A 145 26.56 -2.42 -2.18
N ILE A 146 25.28 -2.04 -2.01
CA ILE A 146 24.15 -2.89 -2.38
C ILE A 146 24.15 -3.17 -3.89
N VAL A 147 24.29 -2.14 -4.71
CA VAL A 147 24.22 -2.25 -6.17
C VAL A 147 25.39 -3.06 -6.73
N HIS A 148 26.62 -2.84 -6.23
CA HIS A 148 27.80 -3.63 -6.62
C HIS A 148 27.68 -5.10 -6.22
N ALA A 149 26.98 -5.41 -5.13
CA ALA A 149 26.77 -6.78 -4.68
C ALA A 149 25.66 -7.53 -5.44
N ILE A 150 24.92 -6.86 -6.33
CA ILE A 150 23.84 -7.48 -7.11
C ILE A 150 24.39 -8.07 -8.40
N THR A 151 24.30 -9.40 -8.54
CA THR A 151 24.66 -10.10 -9.76
C THR A 151 23.44 -10.34 -10.66
N SER A 152 23.66 -10.44 -11.98
CA SER A 152 22.59 -10.73 -12.96
C SER A 152 21.76 -11.98 -12.63
N PRO A 153 22.35 -13.11 -12.17
CA PRO A 153 21.58 -14.29 -11.73
C PRO A 153 20.69 -14.00 -10.51
N MET A 154 21.20 -13.23 -9.52
CA MET A 154 20.40 -12.86 -8.35
C MET A 154 19.22 -11.98 -8.72
N LYS A 155 19.42 -11.00 -9.61
CA LYS A 155 18.36 -10.11 -10.10
C LYS A 155 17.26 -10.89 -10.82
N LYS A 156 17.63 -11.89 -11.65
CA LYS A 156 16.66 -12.77 -12.33
C LYS A 156 15.90 -13.68 -11.37
N ARG A 157 16.57 -14.25 -10.36
CA ARG A 157 15.95 -15.25 -9.46
C ARG A 157 15.10 -14.60 -8.36
N TRP A 158 15.55 -13.50 -7.78
CA TRP A 158 14.96 -12.93 -6.54
C TRP A 158 14.31 -11.56 -6.76
N GLY A 159 14.45 -10.96 -7.94
CA GLY A 159 13.84 -9.66 -8.27
C GLY A 159 14.14 -8.59 -7.21
N LYS A 160 13.09 -7.97 -6.66
CA LYS A 160 13.20 -6.98 -5.57
C LYS A 160 13.77 -7.56 -4.27
N GLY A 161 13.60 -8.86 -4.02
CA GLY A 161 14.14 -9.55 -2.83
C GLY A 161 15.68 -9.55 -2.78
N ALA A 162 16.35 -9.45 -3.93
CA ALA A 162 17.81 -9.34 -3.98
C ALA A 162 18.31 -8.05 -3.32
N PHE A 163 17.64 -6.92 -3.59
CA PHE A 163 17.97 -5.63 -2.99
C PHE A 163 17.72 -5.62 -1.48
N ALA A 164 16.59 -6.20 -1.02
CA ALA A 164 16.29 -6.29 0.41
C ALA A 164 17.34 -7.14 1.16
N TRP A 165 17.73 -8.28 0.60
CA TRP A 165 18.74 -9.16 1.19
C TRP A 165 20.12 -8.50 1.25
N GLN A 166 20.57 -7.87 0.17
CA GLN A 166 21.85 -7.17 0.15
C GLN A 166 21.82 -5.93 1.04
N GLY A 167 20.70 -5.21 1.12
CA GLY A 167 20.51 -4.11 2.07
C GLY A 167 20.64 -4.56 3.53
N LEU A 168 20.05 -5.71 3.89
CA LEU A 168 20.20 -6.27 5.23
C LEU A 168 21.65 -6.66 5.54
N LYS A 169 22.38 -7.23 4.56
CA LYS A 169 23.81 -7.54 4.71
C LYS A 169 24.67 -6.29 4.84
N ALA A 170 24.44 -5.27 4.02
CA ALA A 170 25.14 -3.99 4.11
C ALA A 170 24.88 -3.32 5.47
N LEU A 171 23.64 -3.37 5.96
CA LEU A 171 23.27 -2.86 7.30
C LEU A 171 23.93 -3.69 8.43
N ALA A 172 24.07 -5.00 8.23
CA ALA A 172 24.74 -5.90 9.15
C ALA A 172 26.27 -5.69 9.19
N ARG A 173 26.88 -5.29 8.09
CA ARG A 173 28.30 -4.90 8.03
C ARG A 173 28.52 -3.50 8.61
N PHE A 174 27.58 -2.60 8.36
CA PHE A 174 27.64 -1.20 8.79
C PHE A 174 28.96 -0.53 8.41
N SER A 175 29.29 -0.61 7.12
CA SER A 175 30.52 -0.06 6.54
C SER A 175 30.67 1.42 6.92
N ASN A 176 31.76 1.74 7.60
CA ASN A 176 32.02 3.06 8.15
C ASN A 176 32.82 3.91 7.16
N TYR A 177 32.21 4.26 6.03
CA TYR A 177 32.83 5.17 5.07
C TYR A 177 32.92 6.58 5.66
N ASP A 178 33.97 7.32 5.32
CA ASP A 178 34.06 8.77 5.54
C ASP A 178 34.09 9.43 4.17
N ILE A 179 32.98 10.09 3.82
CA ILE A 179 32.72 10.71 2.53
C ILE A 179 32.59 12.21 2.75
N ARG A 180 33.40 12.98 2.04
CA ARG A 180 33.33 14.44 2.00
C ARG A 180 32.53 14.90 0.80
N VAL A 181 31.51 15.71 1.04
CA VAL A 181 30.71 16.37 0.02
C VAL A 181 30.96 17.87 0.13
N SER A 182 31.40 18.48 -0.98
CA SER A 182 31.57 19.93 -1.07
C SER A 182 30.74 20.54 -2.18
N GLU A 183 30.14 21.70 -1.89
CA GLU A 183 29.40 22.54 -2.83
C GLU A 183 29.57 24.00 -2.38
N ASN A 184 30.01 24.88 -3.29
CA ASN A 184 30.18 26.32 -3.05
C ASN A 184 30.87 26.70 -1.71
N GLY A 185 31.92 25.97 -1.33
CA GLY A 185 32.69 26.21 -0.10
C GLY A 185 32.08 25.63 1.18
N ARG A 186 30.87 25.06 1.13
CA ARG A 186 30.29 24.27 2.21
C ARG A 186 30.77 22.82 2.10
N GLU A 187 31.35 22.29 3.18
CA GLU A 187 31.76 20.89 3.28
C GLU A 187 30.95 20.17 4.36
N VAL A 188 30.44 18.98 4.05
CA VAL A 188 29.76 18.10 5.01
C VAL A 188 30.33 16.69 4.87
N ARG A 189 30.52 16.03 6.03
CA ARG A 189 30.99 14.64 6.09
C ARG A 189 29.85 13.68 6.37
N GLY A 190 29.86 12.55 5.70
CA GLY A 190 28.86 11.50 5.89
C GLY A 190 29.39 10.10 5.61
N ARG A 191 28.59 9.09 5.96
CA ARG A 191 28.86 7.68 5.68
C ARG A 191 28.14 7.16 4.44
N TRP A 192 27.11 7.87 4.04
CA TRP A 192 26.32 7.60 2.85
C TRP A 192 25.87 8.93 2.27
N VAL A 193 26.01 9.08 0.95
CA VAL A 193 25.62 10.28 0.22
C VAL A 193 24.70 9.87 -0.92
N VAL A 194 23.58 10.57 -1.06
CA VAL A 194 22.69 10.46 -2.22
C VAL A 194 22.51 11.83 -2.83
N VAL A 195 22.96 12.04 -4.06
CA VAL A 195 22.66 13.26 -4.84
C VAL A 195 21.50 12.94 -5.77
N THR A 196 20.38 13.64 -5.63
CA THR A 196 19.15 13.35 -6.38
C THR A 196 18.75 14.50 -7.30
N ASN A 197 18.20 14.12 -8.45
CA ASN A 197 17.55 15.00 -9.43
C ASN A 197 16.01 14.96 -9.31
N ILE A 198 15.48 13.97 -8.59
CA ILE A 198 14.04 13.69 -8.48
C ILE A 198 13.62 13.50 -7.02
N SER A 199 12.31 13.49 -6.76
CA SER A 199 11.80 13.34 -5.40
C SER A 199 11.89 11.93 -4.83
N ARG A 200 11.89 10.91 -5.71
CA ARG A 200 11.82 9.49 -5.33
C ARG A 200 13.17 8.76 -5.35
N TYR A 201 13.28 7.73 -4.50
CA TYR A 201 14.45 6.87 -4.37
C TYR A 201 14.08 5.39 -4.48
N GLY A 202 14.79 4.63 -5.32
CA GLY A 202 14.73 3.17 -5.34
C GLY A 202 13.33 2.53 -5.53
N GLY A 203 12.37 3.26 -6.10
CA GLY A 203 10.97 2.85 -6.25
C GLY A 203 10.00 3.89 -5.71
N PRO A 204 8.99 3.53 -4.91
CA PRO A 204 7.99 4.47 -4.42
C PRO A 204 8.45 5.31 -3.23
N PHE A 205 9.68 5.12 -2.73
CA PHE A 205 10.16 5.78 -1.51
C PHE A 205 10.43 7.25 -1.78
N MET A 206 9.94 8.12 -0.90
CA MET A 206 10.10 9.56 -1.01
C MET A 206 11.38 9.99 -0.30
N LEU A 207 12.38 10.44 -1.06
CA LEU A 207 13.66 10.92 -0.52
C LEU A 207 13.55 12.39 -0.15
N ASP A 208 13.11 13.21 -1.11
CA ASP A 208 13.04 14.65 -0.98
C ASP A 208 11.82 15.21 -1.72
N ARG A 209 10.87 15.78 -1.00
CA ARG A 209 9.65 16.33 -1.62
C ARG A 209 9.88 17.66 -2.35
N GLU A 210 11.01 18.29 -2.10
CA GLU A 210 11.36 19.58 -2.70
C GLU A 210 12.26 19.42 -3.93
N SER A 211 12.75 18.22 -4.21
CA SER A 211 13.49 17.94 -5.46
C SER A 211 12.51 17.75 -6.61
N GLU A 212 12.69 18.50 -7.68
CA GLU A 212 11.84 18.45 -8.87
C GLU A 212 12.69 18.21 -10.12
N ALA A 213 12.29 17.23 -10.93
CA ALA A 213 13.01 16.83 -12.14
C ALA A 213 13.09 17.94 -13.22
N ALA A 214 12.22 18.95 -13.09
CA ALA A 214 12.15 20.12 -13.96
C ALA A 214 13.05 21.29 -13.48
N ASP A 215 13.67 21.19 -12.30
CA ASP A 215 14.58 22.20 -11.79
C ASP A 215 16.02 21.90 -12.21
N CYS A 216 16.81 22.94 -12.49
CA CYS A 216 18.27 22.81 -12.71
C CYS A 216 19.08 22.77 -11.39
N GLU A 217 18.46 22.41 -10.27
CA GLU A 217 19.10 22.32 -8.94
C GLU A 217 19.03 20.89 -8.42
N LEU A 218 20.13 20.41 -7.83
CA LEU A 218 20.23 19.07 -7.26
C LEU A 218 20.27 19.12 -5.72
N ALA A 219 19.94 17.99 -5.10
CA ALA A 219 19.97 17.86 -3.65
C ALA A 219 20.87 16.72 -3.18
N ALA A 220 21.94 17.04 -2.46
CA ALA A 220 22.81 16.08 -1.80
C ALA A 220 22.32 15.80 -0.38
N HIS A 221 21.89 14.56 -0.14
CA HIS A 221 21.50 14.02 1.16
C HIS A 221 22.70 13.31 1.78
N VAL A 222 23.29 13.92 2.80
CA VAL A 222 24.48 13.43 3.48
C VAL A 222 24.08 12.82 4.81
N PHE A 223 24.20 11.50 4.93
CA PHE A 223 23.93 10.77 6.16
C PHE A 223 25.16 10.84 7.05
N GLU A 224 25.06 11.62 8.12
CA GLU A 224 26.15 11.89 9.04
C GLU A 224 26.54 10.64 9.86
N PRO A 225 27.75 10.62 10.44
CA PRO A 225 28.15 9.55 11.33
C PRO A 225 27.17 9.33 12.48
N ALA A 226 26.56 8.15 12.53
CA ALA A 226 25.57 7.78 13.53
C ALA A 226 25.76 6.33 14.02
N SER A 227 25.06 5.97 15.10
CA SER A 227 25.00 4.58 15.56
C SER A 227 24.21 3.69 14.58
N ARG A 228 24.46 2.38 14.62
CA ARG A 228 23.74 1.38 13.78
C ARG A 228 22.23 1.50 13.90
N LEU A 229 21.76 1.69 15.13
CA LEU A 229 20.34 1.80 15.44
C LEU A 229 19.75 3.09 14.87
N GLN A 230 20.47 4.21 14.99
CA GLN A 230 20.05 5.48 14.42
C GLN A 230 19.98 5.42 12.90
N PHE A 231 20.99 4.83 12.24
CA PHE A 231 20.97 4.64 10.78
C PHE A 231 19.80 3.75 10.34
N ALA A 232 19.50 2.67 11.07
CA ALA A 232 18.32 1.85 10.81
C ALA A 232 17.01 2.65 10.95
N PHE A 233 16.91 3.54 11.94
CA PHE A 233 15.76 4.46 12.05
C PHE A 233 15.67 5.44 10.87
N ASP A 234 16.80 5.90 10.32
CA ASP A 234 16.80 6.77 9.14
C ASP A 234 16.35 6.04 7.88
N LEU A 235 16.71 4.76 7.72
CA LEU A 235 16.13 3.91 6.67
C LEU A 235 14.62 3.72 6.83
N VAL A 236 14.12 3.58 8.07
CA VAL A 236 12.66 3.53 8.34
C VAL A 236 12.01 4.88 7.99
N ARG A 237 12.64 6.01 8.33
CA ARG A 237 12.15 7.35 7.96
C ARG A 237 12.09 7.55 6.45
N LEU A 238 13.08 7.06 5.71
CA LEU A 238 13.06 7.04 4.24
C LEU A 238 11.87 6.20 3.72
N GLY A 239 11.65 5.01 4.28
CA GLY A 239 10.50 4.17 3.96
C GLY A 239 9.14 4.87 4.20
N LEU A 240 9.06 5.71 5.24
CA LEU A 240 7.87 6.50 5.57
C LEU A 240 7.80 7.86 4.83
N GLY A 241 8.78 8.19 3.99
CA GLY A 241 8.85 9.46 3.29
C GLY A 241 9.04 10.69 4.19
N ARG A 242 9.77 10.51 5.30
CA ARG A 242 10.04 11.52 6.35
C ARG A 242 11.54 11.71 6.63
N LEU A 243 12.39 11.37 5.66
CA LEU A 243 13.84 11.39 5.85
C LEU A 243 14.37 12.77 6.24
N THR A 244 13.89 13.83 5.58
CA THR A 244 14.29 15.23 5.81
C THR A 244 14.01 15.74 7.23
N ARG A 245 13.28 14.99 8.06
CA ARG A 245 13.08 15.29 9.49
C ARG A 245 14.17 14.72 10.41
N SER A 246 15.09 13.91 9.88
CA SER A 246 16.19 13.38 10.68
C SER A 246 17.24 14.46 10.96
N ARG A 247 17.73 14.51 12.20
CA ARG A 247 18.86 15.37 12.57
C ARG A 247 20.22 14.83 12.11
N HIS A 248 20.26 13.60 11.61
CA HIS A 248 21.48 12.94 11.14
C HIS A 248 21.57 12.88 9.61
N VAL A 249 20.73 13.65 8.92
CA VAL A 249 20.75 13.78 7.48
C VAL A 249 20.78 15.27 7.17
N THR A 250 21.91 15.73 6.64
CA THR A 250 22.07 17.10 6.16
C THR A 250 21.77 17.14 4.67
N VAL A 251 20.92 18.08 4.26
CA VAL A 251 20.61 18.32 2.84
C VAL A 251 21.36 19.58 2.38
N ILE A 252 22.11 19.44 1.30
CA ILE A 252 22.78 20.55 0.60
C ILE A 252 22.13 20.66 -0.77
N ARG A 253 21.58 21.82 -1.10
CA ARG A 253 21.06 22.11 -2.45
C ARG A 253 22.09 22.91 -3.21
N GLY A 254 22.24 22.62 -4.49
CA GLY A 254 23.27 23.25 -5.30
C GLY A 254 23.33 22.71 -6.72
N ARG A 255 24.27 23.25 -7.49
CA ARG A 255 24.48 22.88 -8.90
C ARG A 255 25.75 22.06 -9.13
N ASN A 256 26.75 22.17 -8.25
CA ASN A 256 28.04 21.52 -8.45
C ASN A 256 28.50 20.86 -7.15
N PHE A 257 28.53 19.53 -7.13
CA PHE A 257 28.95 18.75 -5.98
C PHE A 257 30.24 18.00 -6.29
N ARG A 258 31.19 18.07 -5.37
CA ARG A 258 32.39 17.23 -5.38
C ARG A 258 32.33 16.25 -4.23
N ILE A 259 32.39 14.97 -4.55
CA ILE A 259 32.26 13.86 -3.59
C ILE A 259 33.57 13.09 -3.57
N GLU A 260 34.20 13.02 -2.40
CA GLU A 260 35.52 12.40 -2.22
C GLU A 260 35.52 11.47 -1.02
N ALA A 261 36.26 10.36 -1.11
CA ALA A 261 36.54 9.53 0.05
C ALA A 261 37.62 10.21 0.92
N ALA A 262 37.45 10.18 2.23
CA ALA A 262 38.56 10.47 3.13
C ALA A 262 39.55 9.28 3.16
N ASP A 263 40.82 9.57 3.46
CA ASP A 263 41.87 8.59 3.73
C ASP A 263 42.08 7.49 2.66
N ASN A 264 41.84 7.80 1.38
CA ASN A 264 41.95 6.87 0.24
C ASN A 264 41.07 5.61 0.35
N ALA A 265 39.97 5.66 1.10
CA ALA A 265 39.03 4.54 1.19
C ALA A 265 38.36 4.24 -0.16
N ILE A 266 38.19 2.96 -0.49
CA ILE A 266 37.46 2.52 -1.68
C ILE A 266 35.96 2.55 -1.37
N VAL A 267 35.29 3.64 -1.78
CA VAL A 267 33.86 3.85 -1.56
C VAL A 267 33.09 3.53 -2.85
N PRO A 268 32.23 2.50 -2.88
CA PRO A 268 31.48 2.12 -4.07
C PRO A 268 30.45 3.18 -4.44
N VAL A 269 30.32 3.43 -5.74
CA VAL A 269 29.38 4.41 -6.31
C VAL A 269 28.37 3.72 -7.22
N GLN A 270 27.14 4.23 -7.20
CA GLN A 270 26.08 3.87 -8.15
C GLN A 270 25.53 5.12 -8.84
N ILE A 271 25.13 4.97 -10.10
CA ILE A 271 24.45 5.99 -10.89
C ILE A 271 23.18 5.36 -11.49
N ASP A 272 22.03 5.95 -11.23
CA ASP A 272 20.71 5.47 -11.68
C ASP A 272 20.44 3.99 -11.37
N GLY A 273 21.02 3.47 -10.28
CA GLY A 273 20.89 2.09 -9.86
C GLY A 273 21.85 1.10 -10.54
N ASP A 274 22.84 1.58 -11.31
CA ASP A 274 23.92 0.76 -11.85
C ASP A 274 25.25 1.03 -11.14
N ALA A 275 26.05 -0.02 -10.96
CA ALA A 275 27.36 0.05 -10.30
C ALA A 275 28.35 0.82 -11.18
N VAL A 276 28.90 1.92 -10.66
CA VAL A 276 29.89 2.74 -11.37
C VAL A 276 31.10 2.97 -10.47
N GLY A 277 32.13 2.13 -10.62
CA GLY A 277 33.44 2.35 -9.99
C GLY A 277 33.37 2.76 -8.51
N HIS A 278 34.21 3.73 -8.15
CA HIS A 278 34.37 4.24 -6.79
C HIS A 278 34.62 5.76 -6.83
N LEU A 279 34.51 6.43 -5.68
CA LEU A 279 34.89 7.84 -5.53
C LEU A 279 36.36 8.10 -5.96
N PRO A 280 36.71 9.31 -6.44
CA PRO A 280 35.95 10.57 -6.40
C PRO A 280 34.94 10.75 -7.54
N LEU A 281 33.98 11.64 -7.34
CA LEU A 281 32.94 11.98 -8.31
C LEU A 281 32.64 13.49 -8.31
N SER A 282 32.61 14.09 -9.51
CA SER A 282 32.05 15.42 -9.76
C SER A 282 30.63 15.28 -10.28
N VAL A 283 29.70 16.03 -9.71
CA VAL A 283 28.29 16.06 -10.13
C VAL A 283 27.90 17.48 -10.47
N ASP A 284 27.45 17.67 -11.71
CA ASP A 284 27.18 18.98 -12.29
C ASP A 284 25.75 19.01 -12.82
N ALA A 285 24.94 19.94 -12.33
CA ALA A 285 23.65 20.27 -12.92
C ALA A 285 23.91 20.87 -14.31
N THR A 286 23.16 20.41 -15.31
CA THR A 286 23.28 20.89 -16.68
C THR A 286 21.96 21.47 -17.16
N ASP A 287 22.01 22.33 -18.17
CA ASP A 287 20.82 22.88 -18.80
C ASP A 287 20.24 21.94 -19.88
N ARG A 288 20.86 20.76 -20.11
CA ARG A 288 20.26 19.73 -20.98
C ARG A 288 18.99 19.21 -20.35
N SER A 289 17.96 19.10 -21.17
CA SER A 289 16.68 18.51 -20.80
C SER A 289 16.10 17.71 -21.96
N VAL A 290 15.23 16.76 -21.62
CA VAL A 290 14.44 16.00 -22.59
C VAL A 290 12.96 16.08 -22.23
N GLY A 291 12.12 16.14 -23.25
CA GLY A 291 10.67 16.15 -23.06
C GLY A 291 10.14 14.76 -22.72
N ILE A 292 9.47 14.61 -21.58
CA ILE A 292 8.75 13.40 -21.16
C ILE A 292 7.25 13.63 -21.27
N LEU A 293 6.54 12.70 -21.91
CA LEU A 293 5.08 12.78 -21.98
C LEU A 293 4.44 12.42 -20.65
N VAL A 294 3.46 13.22 -20.27
CA VAL A 294 2.67 13.06 -19.05
C VAL A 294 1.19 13.14 -19.36
N THR A 295 0.38 12.64 -18.44
CA THR A 295 -1.07 12.79 -18.51
C THR A 295 -1.46 14.21 -18.08
N PRO A 296 -2.47 14.86 -18.69
CA PRO A 296 -2.89 16.23 -18.32
C PRO A 296 -3.17 16.44 -16.82
N ASP A 297 -3.65 15.38 -16.15
CA ASP A 297 -4.00 15.41 -14.72
C ASP A 297 -2.91 14.78 -13.82
N ALA A 298 -1.72 14.49 -14.35
CA ALA A 298 -0.69 13.78 -13.59
C ALA A 298 -0.21 14.67 -12.42
N PRO A 299 -0.40 14.23 -11.15
CA PRO A 299 0.05 14.98 -10.00
C PRO A 299 1.59 15.03 -10.04
N GLY A 300 2.14 16.15 -10.47
CA GLY A 300 3.54 16.48 -10.20
C GLY A 300 3.69 16.78 -8.72
N ALA A 301 4.86 16.53 -8.16
CA ALA A 301 5.21 17.03 -6.83
C ALA A 301 5.09 18.58 -6.75
N GLY A 302 5.06 19.28 -7.90
CA GLY A 302 5.05 20.73 -8.06
C GLY A 302 3.75 21.51 -7.78
N HIS A 303 2.63 20.91 -7.35
CA HIS A 303 1.45 21.72 -7.01
C HIS A 303 1.60 22.58 -5.73
N ILE A 304 2.74 22.54 -5.04
CA ILE A 304 2.96 23.22 -3.76
C ILE A 304 3.79 24.52 -3.90
N ARG A 305 4.49 24.79 -5.02
CA ARG A 305 5.47 25.91 -5.07
C ARG A 305 5.05 27.19 -5.82
N MET A 306 3.91 27.22 -6.53
CA MET A 306 3.43 28.44 -7.21
C MET A 306 2.77 29.50 -6.29
N GLN A 307 2.83 29.36 -4.97
CA GLN A 307 2.20 30.32 -4.04
C GLN A 307 3.13 31.32 -3.34
N HIS A 308 4.44 31.36 -3.63
CA HIS A 308 5.38 32.18 -2.83
C HIS A 308 6.22 33.23 -3.55
N CYS A 309 5.86 33.65 -4.77
CA CYS A 309 6.56 34.78 -5.41
C CYS A 309 5.63 35.70 -6.21
N HIS A 310 4.71 36.41 -5.55
CA HIS A 310 4.31 37.78 -5.91
C HIS A 310 3.56 38.46 -4.75
N ARG A 311 3.87 39.75 -4.52
CA ARG A 311 3.40 40.61 -3.43
C ARG A 311 1.89 40.89 -3.45
N HIS A 312 1.37 41.08 -2.24
CA HIS A 312 0.30 41.98 -1.77
C HIS A 312 -1.05 42.08 -2.53
N SER A 313 -2.10 42.04 -1.69
CA SER A 313 -3.49 42.51 -1.88
C SER A 313 -4.38 41.77 -2.87
N ALA A 314 -5.18 40.83 -2.35
CA ALA A 314 -6.65 40.81 -2.48
C ALA A 314 -7.19 39.58 -1.72
N GLY A 315 -8.32 39.75 -1.04
CA GLY A 315 -8.98 38.68 -0.31
C GLY A 315 -9.68 37.66 -1.22
N THR A 316 -9.97 36.51 -0.61
CA THR A 316 -11.09 35.61 -0.90
C THR A 316 -11.19 35.04 -2.32
N GLU A 317 -10.93 33.73 -2.45
CA GLU A 317 -11.98 32.73 -2.78
C GLU A 317 -11.33 31.36 -2.89
N ILE A 318 -11.54 30.55 -1.84
CA ILE A 318 -11.35 29.11 -1.92
C ILE A 318 -12.55 28.61 -2.73
N VAL A 319 -12.30 28.23 -3.99
CA VAL A 319 -13.26 27.48 -4.79
C VAL A 319 -13.50 26.16 -4.06
N GLY A 320 -14.63 26.12 -3.36
CA GLY A 320 -15.10 24.97 -2.63
C GLY A 320 -15.35 23.81 -3.58
N ILE A 321 -14.73 22.68 -3.27
CA ILE A 321 -15.47 21.43 -3.33
C ILE A 321 -16.30 21.38 -2.04
N THR A 322 -17.34 22.20 -2.00
CA THR A 322 -18.44 22.11 -1.04
C THR A 322 -19.23 20.86 -1.39
N GLY A 323 -19.00 19.78 -0.63
CA GLY A 323 -19.72 18.54 -0.82
C GLY A 323 -19.33 17.44 0.15
N LYS A 324 -19.41 17.72 1.46
CA LYS A 324 -19.72 16.80 2.61
C LYS A 324 -19.23 17.40 3.94
N SER A 325 -19.56 18.66 4.20
CA SER A 325 -19.66 19.19 5.58
C SER A 325 -21.07 18.89 6.10
N GLY A 326 -21.33 17.63 6.41
CA GLY A 326 -22.65 17.19 6.83
C GLY A 326 -22.78 15.68 6.82
N MET A 327 -22.05 15.00 7.70
CA MET A 327 -22.46 13.67 8.14
C MET A 327 -22.85 13.75 9.61
N SER A 328 -23.98 13.09 9.90
CA SER A 328 -24.96 13.51 10.89
C SER A 328 -24.48 13.36 12.34
N LEU A 329 -24.83 14.33 13.17
CA LEU A 329 -24.80 14.26 14.64
C LEU A 329 -25.34 12.90 15.17
N THR A 330 -26.24 12.26 14.41
CA THR A 330 -26.79 10.93 14.72
C THR A 330 -25.74 9.81 14.76
N LEU A 331 -24.76 9.77 13.85
CA LEU A 331 -23.74 8.70 13.85
C LEU A 331 -22.77 8.87 15.02
N ALA A 332 -22.38 10.12 15.29
CA ALA A 332 -21.58 10.47 16.47
C ALA A 332 -22.33 10.15 17.77
N ALA A 333 -23.64 10.44 17.82
CA ALA A 333 -24.50 10.11 18.95
C ALA A 333 -24.67 8.59 19.11
N ALA A 334 -24.86 7.83 18.03
CA ALA A 334 -24.98 6.38 18.07
C ALA A 334 -23.69 5.71 18.57
N LEU A 335 -22.52 6.15 18.09
CA LEU A 335 -21.23 5.66 18.58
C LEU A 335 -20.96 6.08 20.03
N GLY A 336 -21.36 7.29 20.42
CA GLY A 336 -21.32 7.75 21.80
C GLY A 336 -22.21 6.90 22.73
N LEU A 337 -23.43 6.59 22.31
CA LEU A 337 -24.35 5.71 23.05
C LEU A 337 -23.81 4.28 23.17
N LEU A 338 -23.22 3.74 22.10
CA LEU A 338 -22.56 2.43 22.13
C LEU A 338 -21.37 2.43 23.11
N ALA A 339 -20.57 3.49 23.12
CA ALA A 339 -19.45 3.66 24.05
C ALA A 339 -19.92 3.74 25.52
N ILE A 340 -20.95 4.55 25.79
CA ILE A 340 -21.55 4.69 27.13
C ILE A 340 -22.17 3.36 27.57
N GLY A 341 -22.93 2.70 26.70
CA GLY A 341 -23.52 1.39 26.97
C GLY A 341 -22.46 0.34 27.28
N SER A 342 -21.34 0.35 26.54
CA SER A 342 -20.21 -0.55 26.79
C SER A 342 -19.59 -0.33 28.16
N PHE A 343 -19.41 0.94 28.57
CA PHE A 343 -18.88 1.27 29.90
C PHE A 343 -19.86 0.89 31.02
N TRP A 344 -21.17 1.08 30.80
CA TRP A 344 -22.21 0.73 31.77
C TRP A 344 -22.34 -0.79 31.97
N LEU A 345 -22.18 -1.57 30.91
CA LEU A 345 -22.20 -3.04 30.95
C LEU A 345 -20.90 -3.65 31.48
N SER A 346 -19.80 -2.89 31.47
CA SER A 346 -18.52 -3.31 32.02
C SER A 346 -18.62 -3.52 33.54
N PRO A 347 -18.16 -4.65 34.08
CA PRO A 347 -18.20 -4.90 35.51
C PRO A 347 -17.27 -3.93 36.26
N LYS A 348 -17.79 -3.25 37.28
CA LYS A 348 -17.04 -2.27 38.10
C LYS A 348 -16.08 -2.93 39.11
N THR A 349 -16.31 -4.21 39.42
CA THR A 349 -15.42 -5.04 40.24
C THR A 349 -15.30 -6.42 39.60
N VAL A 350 -14.08 -6.94 39.52
CA VAL A 350 -13.78 -8.25 38.91
C VAL A 350 -12.80 -9.01 39.79
N THR A 351 -13.05 -10.30 39.96
CA THR A 351 -12.07 -11.24 40.52
C THR A 351 -10.94 -11.46 39.53
N ALA A 352 -9.78 -11.98 39.97
CA ALA A 352 -8.69 -12.34 39.05
C ALA A 352 -9.14 -13.36 37.98
N ALA A 353 -9.98 -14.31 38.37
CA ALA A 353 -10.60 -15.25 37.43
C ALA A 353 -11.55 -14.55 36.44
N GLY A 354 -12.31 -13.54 36.89
CA GLY A 354 -13.11 -12.71 36.00
C GLY A 354 -12.26 -11.90 35.02
N PHE A 355 -11.16 -11.31 35.49
CA PHE A 355 -10.29 -10.46 34.68
C PHE A 355 -9.55 -11.26 33.59
N PHE A 356 -8.92 -12.39 33.94
CA PHE A 356 -8.09 -13.17 33.01
C PHE A 356 -8.82 -14.31 32.31
N ARG A 357 -9.88 -14.88 32.90
CA ARG A 357 -10.62 -16.03 32.36
C ARG A 357 -12.09 -15.73 32.04
N GLY A 358 -12.54 -14.48 32.24
CA GLY A 358 -13.91 -14.09 31.90
C GLY A 358 -14.98 -14.70 32.81
N ALA A 359 -14.60 -15.32 33.93
CA ALA A 359 -15.53 -16.00 34.82
C ALA A 359 -16.50 -15.03 35.53
N ALA A 360 -17.71 -15.52 35.82
CA ALA A 360 -18.70 -14.81 36.61
C ALA A 360 -18.26 -14.65 38.09
N ALA A 361 -19.04 -13.92 38.89
CA ALA A 361 -18.66 -13.61 40.27
C ALA A 361 -18.70 -14.86 41.17
N ASP A 362 -19.55 -15.82 40.82
CA ASP A 362 -19.68 -17.15 41.41
C ASP A 362 -18.66 -18.17 40.83
N GLY A 363 -17.77 -17.73 39.95
CA GLY A 363 -16.77 -18.59 39.30
C GLY A 363 -17.28 -19.37 38.08
N THR A 364 -18.55 -19.19 37.67
CA THR A 364 -19.09 -19.88 36.48
C THR A 364 -18.42 -19.40 35.19
N ALA A 365 -18.23 -20.33 34.26
CA ALA A 365 -17.64 -20.02 32.95
C ALA A 365 -18.63 -19.24 32.06
N PRO A 366 -18.15 -18.53 31.02
CA PRO A 366 -19.02 -17.85 30.07
C PRO A 366 -19.98 -18.83 29.37
N GLY A 367 -21.25 -18.43 29.22
CA GLY A 367 -22.27 -19.24 28.56
C GLY A 367 -22.10 -19.30 27.03
N LEU A 368 -22.81 -20.23 26.40
CA LEU A 368 -22.74 -20.48 24.95
C LEU A 368 -22.97 -19.22 24.12
N LEU A 369 -24.06 -18.50 24.35
CA LEU A 369 -24.41 -17.30 23.57
C LEU A 369 -23.33 -16.22 23.67
N THR A 370 -22.76 -16.03 24.87
CA THR A 370 -21.69 -15.07 25.11
C THR A 370 -20.43 -15.40 24.30
N LEU A 371 -20.05 -16.68 24.25
CA LEU A 371 -18.91 -17.12 23.45
C LEU A 371 -19.19 -17.00 21.95
N VAL A 372 -20.38 -17.38 21.49
CA VAL A 372 -20.77 -17.24 20.07
C VAL A 372 -20.68 -15.78 19.64
N PHE A 373 -21.34 -14.88 20.37
CA PHE A 373 -21.37 -13.47 20.01
C PHE A 373 -19.97 -12.86 20.09
N SER A 374 -19.22 -13.13 21.16
CA SER A 374 -17.85 -12.64 21.28
C SER A 374 -16.93 -13.11 20.15
N GLN A 375 -17.00 -14.37 19.77
CA GLN A 375 -16.24 -14.89 18.63
C GLN A 375 -16.61 -14.17 17.33
N VAL A 376 -17.90 -13.98 17.05
CA VAL A 376 -18.35 -13.34 15.81
C VAL A 376 -18.03 -11.83 15.79
N THR A 377 -18.23 -11.11 16.89
CA THR A 377 -17.94 -9.66 16.99
C THR A 377 -16.49 -9.37 16.61
N THR A 378 -15.56 -10.23 17.02
CA THR A 378 -14.13 -10.03 16.77
C THR A 378 -13.76 -10.14 15.28
N TRP A 379 -14.59 -10.80 14.48
CA TRP A 379 -14.40 -10.96 13.04
C TRP A 379 -15.27 -10.01 12.21
N VAL A 380 -16.50 -9.74 12.67
CA VAL A 380 -17.47 -8.88 11.99
C VAL A 380 -17.29 -7.43 12.45
N PHE A 381 -16.14 -6.84 12.10
CA PHE A 381 -15.87 -5.40 12.27
C PHE A 381 -16.24 -4.59 11.03
N ALA A 382 -16.34 -3.26 11.18
CA ALA A 382 -16.63 -2.33 10.08
C ALA A 382 -15.75 -2.56 8.83
N ARG A 383 -14.47 -2.91 9.01
CA ARG A 383 -13.57 -3.24 7.90
C ARG A 383 -13.98 -4.52 7.17
N SER A 384 -14.33 -5.57 7.90
CA SER A 384 -14.74 -6.86 7.32
C SER A 384 -16.04 -6.72 6.55
N LEU A 385 -17.00 -5.96 7.09
CA LEU A 385 -18.25 -5.64 6.42
C LEU A 385 -18.01 -4.84 5.13
N MET A 386 -17.17 -3.80 5.21
CA MET A 386 -16.77 -3.00 4.05
C MET A 386 -16.08 -3.85 2.98
N ASN A 387 -15.14 -4.72 3.37
CA ASN A 387 -14.47 -5.62 2.43
C ASN A 387 -15.44 -6.58 1.76
N ALA A 388 -16.40 -7.15 2.50
CA ALA A 388 -17.42 -8.03 1.96
C ALA A 388 -18.28 -7.32 0.91
N ALA A 389 -18.70 -6.08 1.19
CA ALA A 389 -19.46 -5.24 0.26
C ALA A 389 -18.64 -4.89 -0.99
N ILE A 390 -17.38 -4.48 -0.82
CA ILE A 390 -16.47 -4.16 -1.94
C ILE A 390 -16.25 -5.38 -2.84
N LEU A 391 -16.00 -6.55 -2.26
CA LEU A 391 -15.81 -7.79 -3.01
C LEU A 391 -17.09 -8.19 -3.74
N GLY A 392 -18.25 -8.02 -3.12
CA GLY A 392 -19.55 -8.20 -3.78
C GLY A 392 -19.74 -7.24 -4.96
N TYR A 393 -19.40 -5.96 -4.78
CA TYR A 393 -19.53 -4.92 -5.80
C TYR A 393 -18.68 -5.16 -7.05
N PHE A 394 -17.45 -5.65 -6.87
CA PHE A 394 -16.51 -5.87 -7.98
C PHE A 394 -16.58 -7.28 -8.58
N TYR A 395 -16.87 -8.30 -7.76
CA TYR A 395 -16.74 -9.70 -8.17
C TYR A 395 -18.04 -10.51 -8.04
N GLY A 396 -19.15 -9.85 -7.70
CA GLY A 396 -20.45 -10.49 -7.54
C GLY A 396 -20.48 -11.47 -6.37
N VAL A 397 -21.40 -12.44 -6.43
CA VAL A 397 -21.60 -13.46 -5.39
C VAL A 397 -20.32 -14.25 -5.12
N ALA A 398 -19.49 -14.51 -6.13
CA ALA A 398 -18.22 -15.21 -5.93
C ALA A 398 -17.30 -14.47 -4.95
N GLY A 399 -17.21 -13.13 -5.03
CA GLY A 399 -16.43 -12.33 -4.09
C GLY A 399 -17.00 -12.37 -2.67
N THR A 400 -18.32 -12.30 -2.55
CA THR A 400 -19.03 -12.39 -1.27
C THR A 400 -18.86 -13.76 -0.60
N VAL A 401 -19.03 -14.85 -1.37
CA VAL A 401 -18.82 -16.23 -0.90
C VAL A 401 -17.36 -16.48 -0.56
N ALA A 402 -16.42 -15.96 -1.35
CA ALA A 402 -14.99 -16.04 -1.04
C ALA A 402 -14.66 -15.44 0.32
N TYR A 403 -15.23 -14.27 0.64
CA TYR A 403 -14.99 -13.65 1.94
C TYR A 403 -15.70 -14.40 3.08
N ALA A 404 -16.93 -14.86 2.85
CA ALA A 404 -17.66 -15.67 3.83
C ALA A 404 -16.94 -17.00 4.15
N ALA A 405 -16.25 -17.60 3.18
CA ALA A 405 -15.54 -18.86 3.37
C ALA A 405 -14.45 -18.80 4.46
N TYR A 406 -13.88 -17.62 4.75
CA TYR A 406 -12.94 -17.46 5.86
C TYR A 406 -13.54 -17.85 7.22
N TYR A 407 -14.85 -17.73 7.41
CA TYR A 407 -15.53 -18.10 8.66
C TYR A 407 -15.62 -19.62 8.86
N LEU A 408 -15.31 -20.42 7.84
CA LEU A 408 -15.08 -21.86 8.02
C LEU A 408 -13.86 -22.12 8.94
N SER A 409 -13.00 -21.12 9.17
CA SER A 409 -11.91 -21.17 10.15
C SER A 409 -12.41 -21.42 11.57
N PHE A 410 -13.67 -21.11 11.90
CA PHE A 410 -14.22 -21.50 13.19
C PHE A 410 -14.36 -23.03 13.30
N LEU A 411 -14.62 -23.76 12.21
CA LEU A 411 -14.72 -25.22 12.26
C LEU A 411 -13.35 -25.87 12.50
N THR A 412 -12.32 -25.41 11.79
CA THR A 412 -10.93 -25.86 11.98
C THR A 412 -10.39 -25.39 13.34
N GLY A 413 -10.75 -24.19 13.79
CA GLY A 413 -10.45 -23.70 15.12
C GLY A 413 -11.05 -24.56 16.24
N ALA A 414 -12.31 -24.99 16.11
CA ALA A 414 -12.93 -25.92 17.04
C ALA A 414 -12.14 -27.23 17.14
N TRP A 415 -11.70 -27.75 15.99
CA TRP A 415 -10.90 -28.97 15.92
C TRP A 415 -9.52 -28.81 16.58
N ILE A 416 -8.84 -27.68 16.34
CA ILE A 416 -7.54 -27.36 16.94
C ILE A 416 -7.66 -27.23 18.46
N VAL A 417 -8.66 -26.49 18.94
CA VAL A 417 -8.91 -26.32 20.38
C VAL A 417 -9.25 -27.67 21.02
N ASP A 418 -10.08 -28.50 20.38
CA ASP A 418 -10.40 -29.85 20.86
C ASP A 418 -9.14 -30.70 21.01
N ALA A 419 -8.27 -30.68 20.01
CA ALA A 419 -7.02 -31.42 20.01
C ALA A 419 -6.07 -30.94 21.11
N ILE A 420 -5.79 -29.64 21.19
CA ILE A 420 -4.84 -29.07 22.15
C ILE A 420 -5.32 -29.30 23.58
N ARG A 421 -6.59 -28.99 23.86
CA ARG A 421 -7.09 -28.91 25.23
C ARG A 421 -7.60 -30.24 25.76
N PHE A 422 -8.44 -30.94 25.00
CA PHE A 422 -9.13 -32.14 25.49
C PHE A 422 -8.45 -33.44 25.10
N ARG A 423 -7.68 -33.47 24.00
CA ARG A 423 -6.90 -34.67 23.64
C ARG A 423 -5.49 -34.64 24.20
N HIS A 424 -4.83 -33.49 24.16
CA HIS A 424 -3.45 -33.35 24.62
C HIS A 424 -3.30 -32.72 26.01
N GLY A 425 -4.39 -32.20 26.62
CA GLY A 425 -4.40 -31.77 28.02
C GLY A 425 -3.75 -30.40 28.29
N PHE A 426 -3.51 -29.58 27.26
CA PHE A 426 -2.89 -28.27 27.45
C PHE A 426 -3.91 -27.18 27.81
N SER A 427 -3.54 -26.29 28.73
CA SER A 427 -4.39 -25.19 29.18
C SER A 427 -4.29 -23.91 28.33
N SER A 428 -3.35 -23.86 27.37
CA SER A 428 -3.19 -22.75 26.42
C SER A 428 -2.41 -23.19 25.17
N VAL A 429 -2.49 -22.39 24.11
CA VAL A 429 -1.68 -22.60 22.89
C VAL A 429 -0.19 -22.45 23.21
N GLN A 430 0.19 -21.51 24.07
CA GLN A 430 1.58 -21.28 24.47
C GLN A 430 2.15 -22.48 25.21
N ALA A 431 1.39 -23.11 26.12
CA ALA A 431 1.84 -24.31 26.82
C ALA A 431 2.09 -25.47 25.85
N PHE A 432 1.20 -25.65 24.87
CA PHE A 432 1.39 -26.64 23.80
C PHE A 432 2.64 -26.35 22.96
N LEU A 433 2.87 -25.09 22.59
CA LEU A 433 4.05 -24.70 21.81
C LEU A 433 5.34 -24.81 22.62
N GLU A 434 5.31 -24.55 23.92
CA GLU A 434 6.48 -24.72 24.80
C GLU A 434 6.89 -26.19 24.89
N ASP A 435 5.92 -27.09 25.08
CA ASP A 435 6.16 -28.53 25.11
C ASP A 435 6.76 -29.06 23.80
N ARG A 436 6.26 -28.58 22.66
CA ARG A 436 6.67 -29.09 21.34
C ARG A 436 7.91 -28.42 20.75
N TYR A 437 8.08 -27.13 20.98
CA TYR A 437 9.08 -26.29 20.30
C TYR A 437 9.96 -25.48 21.26
N GLY A 438 9.79 -25.69 22.57
CA GLY A 438 10.53 -24.99 23.61
C GLY A 438 10.23 -23.49 23.67
N LYS A 439 11.02 -22.80 24.49
CA LYS A 439 10.88 -21.36 24.75
C LYS A 439 11.04 -20.50 23.49
N LEU A 440 11.80 -20.95 22.51
CA LEU A 440 11.99 -20.22 21.25
C LEU A 440 10.69 -20.21 20.43
N GLY A 441 10.01 -21.35 20.30
CA GLY A 441 8.72 -21.44 19.60
C GLY A 441 7.67 -20.51 20.22
N VAL A 442 7.57 -20.50 21.55
CA VAL A 442 6.66 -19.60 22.28
C VAL A 442 6.99 -18.12 22.03
N ARG A 443 8.28 -17.74 22.09
CA ARG A 443 8.70 -16.36 21.83
C ARG A 443 8.35 -15.92 20.41
N CYS A 444 8.63 -16.76 19.41
CA CYS A 444 8.27 -16.48 18.02
C CYS A 444 6.75 -16.32 17.85
N TYR A 445 5.96 -17.22 18.45
CA TYR A 445 4.50 -17.13 18.42
C TYR A 445 3.98 -15.85 19.06
N ASN A 446 4.48 -15.50 20.25
CA ASN A 446 4.04 -14.28 20.95
C ASN A 446 4.40 -13.01 20.18
N VAL A 447 5.57 -12.95 19.52
CA VAL A 447 5.93 -11.81 18.65
C VAL A 447 4.97 -11.70 17.47
N LEU A 448 4.68 -12.82 16.80
CA LEU A 448 3.75 -12.85 15.66
C LEU A 448 2.35 -12.37 16.07
N VAL A 449 1.84 -12.92 17.18
CA VAL A 449 0.53 -12.55 17.75
C VAL A 449 0.49 -11.08 18.16
N ALA A 450 1.55 -10.56 18.78
CA ALA A 450 1.61 -9.15 19.18
C ALA A 450 1.57 -8.20 17.97
N VAL A 451 2.34 -8.50 16.91
CA VAL A 451 2.32 -7.73 15.66
C VAL A 451 0.92 -7.76 15.02
N ARG A 452 0.29 -8.93 15.03
CA ARG A 452 -1.07 -9.09 14.48
C ARG A 452 -2.10 -8.27 15.25
N LEU A 453 -2.15 -8.41 16.57
CA LEU A 453 -3.08 -7.66 17.44
C LEU A 453 -2.89 -6.15 17.27
N LEU A 454 -1.63 -5.69 17.21
CA LEU A 454 -1.32 -4.28 16.97
C LEU A 454 -1.89 -3.82 15.63
N SER A 455 -1.67 -4.60 14.57
CA SER A 455 -2.18 -4.30 13.24
C SER A 455 -3.71 -4.28 13.19
N GLU A 456 -4.39 -5.19 13.90
CA GLU A 456 -5.87 -5.25 13.93
C GLU A 456 -6.47 -4.04 14.66
N ILE A 457 -5.92 -3.67 15.81
CA ILE A 457 -6.36 -2.49 16.58
C ILE A 457 -6.22 -1.22 15.72
N PHE A 458 -5.03 -0.99 15.14
CA PHE A 458 -4.82 0.18 14.31
C PHE A 458 -5.72 0.18 13.08
N ALA A 459 -5.83 -0.95 12.36
CA ALA A 459 -6.66 -1.00 11.17
C ALA A 459 -8.12 -0.66 11.46
N ASN A 460 -8.69 -1.17 12.57
CA ASN A 460 -10.07 -0.87 12.95
C ASN A 460 -10.25 0.60 13.36
N LEU A 461 -9.30 1.17 14.12
CA LEU A 461 -9.34 2.58 14.50
C LEU A 461 -9.25 3.50 13.27
N LEU A 462 -8.37 3.19 12.32
CA LEU A 462 -8.20 3.99 11.09
C LEU A 462 -9.50 4.03 10.27
N VAL A 463 -10.19 2.89 10.12
CA VAL A 463 -11.49 2.84 9.43
C VAL A 463 -12.50 3.77 10.11
N ILE A 464 -12.53 3.76 11.45
CA ILE A 464 -13.42 4.64 12.21
C ILE A 464 -13.02 6.11 12.03
N GLY A 465 -11.72 6.43 12.02
CA GLY A 465 -11.24 7.78 11.72
C GLY A 465 -11.75 8.31 10.37
N ILE A 466 -11.74 7.46 9.32
CA ILE A 466 -12.22 7.81 7.98
C ILE A 466 -13.71 8.16 7.99
N ILE A 467 -14.51 7.54 8.87
CA ILE A 467 -15.93 7.87 9.03
C ILE A 467 -16.10 9.32 9.52
N PHE A 468 -15.25 9.80 10.42
CA PHE A 468 -15.41 11.12 11.05
C PHE A 468 -14.68 12.27 10.33
N GLY A 469 -13.74 11.98 9.45
CA GLY A 469 -13.06 13.02 8.69
C GLY A 469 -11.98 12.51 7.74
N ALA A 470 -11.49 13.41 6.88
CA ALA A 470 -10.38 13.11 5.99
C ALA A 470 -9.13 12.69 6.79
N ALA A 471 -8.36 11.76 6.24
CA ALA A 471 -7.16 11.24 6.88
C ALA A 471 -6.20 12.38 7.27
N GLY A 472 -5.87 12.47 8.56
CA GLY A 472 -5.00 13.52 9.11
C GLY A 472 -5.71 14.80 9.58
N SER A 473 -7.02 14.92 9.38
CA SER A 473 -7.81 16.02 9.96
C SER A 473 -7.96 15.90 11.48
N THR A 474 -8.31 17.00 12.15
CA THR A 474 -8.54 17.00 13.60
C THR A 474 -9.66 16.04 14.00
N ALA A 475 -10.77 16.00 13.25
CA ALA A 475 -11.89 15.08 13.51
C ALA A 475 -11.49 13.61 13.35
N TYR A 476 -10.69 13.30 12.32
CA TYR A 476 -10.11 11.97 12.10
C TYR A 476 -9.23 11.52 13.28
N ILE A 477 -8.32 12.38 13.75
CA ILE A 477 -7.41 12.05 14.84
C ILE A 477 -8.18 11.96 16.17
N ALA A 478 -9.09 12.90 16.43
CA ALA A 478 -9.85 12.96 17.68
C ALA A 478 -10.75 11.73 17.85
N SER A 479 -11.46 11.30 16.81
CA SER A 479 -12.32 10.10 16.87
C SER A 479 -11.53 8.82 17.15
N ILE A 480 -10.36 8.66 16.53
CA ILE A 480 -9.43 7.55 16.80
C ILE A 480 -9.01 7.54 18.27
N VAL A 481 -8.55 8.69 18.78
CA VAL A 481 -8.04 8.80 20.16
C VAL A 481 -9.17 8.55 21.17
N ILE A 482 -10.33 9.17 20.98
CA ILE A 482 -11.49 9.02 21.88
C ILE A 482 -11.90 7.55 21.95
N LEU A 483 -12.08 6.90 20.80
CA LEU A 483 -12.53 5.51 20.78
C LEU A 483 -11.48 4.56 21.36
N ALA A 484 -10.18 4.81 21.07
CA ALA A 484 -9.09 4.03 21.67
C ALA A 484 -9.08 4.16 23.20
N LEU A 485 -9.29 5.37 23.73
CA LEU A 485 -9.36 5.62 25.17
C LEU A 485 -10.59 4.97 25.82
N VAL A 486 -11.75 5.00 25.17
CA VAL A 486 -12.95 4.27 25.64
C VAL A 486 -12.68 2.78 25.70
N ALA A 487 -12.13 2.21 24.62
CA ALA A 487 -11.80 0.79 24.52
C ALA A 487 -10.81 0.36 25.60
N LEU A 488 -9.74 1.15 25.79
CA LEU A 488 -8.76 0.94 26.84
C LEU A 488 -9.40 1.04 28.23
N GLY A 489 -10.25 2.04 28.45
CA GLY A 489 -10.89 2.30 29.74
C GLY A 489 -11.70 1.11 30.24
N TYR A 490 -12.64 0.59 29.46
CA TYR A 490 -13.45 -0.55 29.91
C TYR A 490 -12.62 -1.86 29.96
N SER A 491 -11.60 -2.00 29.11
CA SER A 491 -10.71 -3.17 29.12
C SER A 491 -9.85 -3.22 30.39
N LEU A 492 -9.34 -2.08 30.85
CA LEU A 492 -8.59 -1.99 32.11
C LEU A 492 -9.47 -2.24 33.33
N LEU A 493 -10.74 -1.85 33.29
CA LEU A 493 -11.67 -2.03 34.42
C LEU A 493 -12.11 -3.48 34.60
N GLY A 494 -12.47 -4.17 33.51
CA GLY A 494 -13.13 -5.47 33.59
C GLY A 494 -12.42 -6.63 32.89
N GLY A 495 -11.28 -6.39 32.24
CA GLY A 495 -10.51 -7.39 31.52
C GLY A 495 -11.33 -8.18 30.50
N LEU A 496 -11.10 -9.49 30.45
CA LEU A 496 -11.79 -10.39 29.53
C LEU A 496 -13.30 -10.42 29.75
N ARG A 497 -13.76 -10.25 31.00
CA ARG A 497 -15.19 -10.23 31.32
C ARG A 497 -15.90 -8.98 30.81
N ALA A 498 -15.25 -7.81 30.88
CA ALA A 498 -15.77 -6.62 30.22
C ALA A 498 -15.93 -6.86 28.73
N SER A 499 -14.85 -7.34 28.07
CA SER A 499 -14.86 -7.65 26.64
C SER A 499 -16.01 -8.59 26.27
N LEU A 500 -16.19 -9.72 26.96
CA LEU A 500 -17.28 -10.66 26.66
C LEU A 500 -18.67 -10.02 26.75
N ARG A 501 -18.89 -9.13 27.71
CA ARG A 501 -20.18 -8.44 27.88
C ARG A 501 -20.39 -7.36 26.83
N THR A 502 -19.36 -6.57 26.54
CA THR A 502 -19.42 -5.54 25.49
C THR A 502 -19.61 -6.16 24.12
N ASP A 503 -18.98 -7.32 23.85
CA ASP A 503 -19.13 -8.01 22.58
C ASP A 503 -20.57 -8.50 22.36
N VAL A 504 -21.22 -9.05 23.41
CA VAL A 504 -22.64 -9.46 23.33
C VAL A 504 -23.53 -8.28 22.96
N PHE A 505 -23.32 -7.12 23.60
CA PHE A 505 -24.07 -5.91 23.32
C PHE A 505 -23.83 -5.41 21.89
N GLN A 506 -22.57 -5.32 21.48
CA GLN A 506 -22.18 -4.87 20.15
C GLN A 506 -22.70 -5.81 19.05
N MET A 507 -22.63 -7.12 19.26
CA MET A 507 -23.19 -8.10 18.32
C MET A 507 -24.70 -7.99 18.23
N SER A 508 -25.40 -7.81 19.35
CA SER A 508 -26.85 -7.66 19.36
C SER A 508 -27.28 -6.41 18.60
N ALA A 509 -26.57 -5.30 18.81
CA ALA A 509 -26.79 -4.07 18.05
C ALA A 509 -26.51 -4.27 16.56
N LEU A 510 -25.41 -4.93 16.21
CA LEU A 510 -25.04 -5.23 14.83
C LEU A 510 -26.08 -6.10 14.12
N ILE A 511 -26.58 -7.15 14.77
CA ILE A 511 -27.63 -8.02 14.22
C ILE A 511 -28.91 -7.22 13.99
N ALA A 512 -29.30 -6.36 14.93
CA ALA A 512 -30.48 -5.52 14.78
C ALA A 512 -30.34 -4.56 13.58
N VAL A 513 -29.20 -3.88 13.45
CA VAL A 513 -28.89 -3.00 12.30
C VAL A 513 -28.88 -3.79 11.00
N LEU A 514 -28.25 -4.97 10.99
CA LEU A 514 -28.19 -5.82 9.80
C LEU A 514 -29.58 -6.27 9.36
N ILE A 515 -30.43 -6.71 10.29
CA ILE A 515 -31.81 -7.12 9.98
C ILE A 515 -32.57 -5.93 9.39
N ALA A 516 -32.47 -4.75 10.01
CA ALA A 516 -33.12 -3.55 9.51
C ALA A 516 -32.66 -3.20 8.08
N LEU A 517 -31.35 -3.27 7.83
CA LEU A 517 -30.77 -2.92 6.54
C LEU A 517 -31.13 -3.94 5.44
N VAL A 518 -31.16 -5.24 5.76
CA VAL A 518 -31.63 -6.28 4.83
C VAL A 518 -33.11 -6.11 4.50
N ILE A 519 -33.96 -5.87 5.50
CA ILE A 519 -35.39 -5.59 5.30
C ILE A 519 -35.56 -4.36 4.42
N GLN A 520 -34.87 -3.26 4.74
CA GLN A 520 -34.97 -2.02 4.00
C GLN A 520 -34.50 -2.16 2.55
N THR A 521 -33.37 -2.83 2.32
CA THR A 521 -32.86 -3.08 0.96
C THR A 521 -33.85 -3.94 0.17
N GLY A 522 -34.45 -4.95 0.80
CA GLY A 522 -35.47 -5.79 0.17
C GLY A 522 -36.77 -5.07 -0.16
N LEU A 523 -37.18 -4.10 0.68
CA LEU A 523 -38.40 -3.32 0.47
C LEU A 523 -38.23 -2.17 -0.53
N VAL A 524 -37.06 -1.51 -0.54
CA VAL A 524 -36.82 -0.29 -1.33
C VAL A 524 -36.38 -0.62 -2.76
N SER A 525 -35.52 -1.63 -2.94
CA SER A 525 -34.77 -1.79 -4.19
C SER A 525 -35.16 -3.03 -5.01
N GLY A 526 -36.04 -3.90 -4.50
CA GLY A 526 -36.54 -5.08 -5.20
C GLY A 526 -35.42 -6.03 -5.65
N TYR A 527 -34.95 -6.91 -4.76
CA TYR A 527 -33.87 -7.85 -5.09
C TYR A 527 -34.24 -8.77 -6.27
N ASP A 528 -33.52 -8.62 -7.38
CA ASP A 528 -33.50 -9.60 -8.46
C ASP A 528 -32.60 -10.79 -8.05
N ILE A 529 -33.19 -11.75 -7.34
CA ILE A 529 -32.51 -12.97 -6.86
C ILE A 529 -31.87 -13.77 -8.00
N PRO A 530 -32.53 -13.97 -9.16
CA PRO A 530 -31.87 -14.53 -10.35
C PRO A 530 -30.62 -13.76 -10.77
N ALA A 531 -30.69 -12.43 -10.92
CA ALA A 531 -29.54 -11.63 -11.35
C ALA A 531 -28.36 -11.70 -10.36
N LEU A 532 -28.64 -11.76 -9.05
CA LEU A 532 -27.62 -11.99 -8.03
C LEU A 532 -26.92 -13.34 -8.23
N ALA A 533 -27.69 -14.42 -8.41
CA ALA A 533 -27.16 -15.77 -8.53
C ALA A 533 -26.22 -15.93 -9.73
N VAL A 534 -26.46 -15.20 -10.82
CA VAL A 534 -25.60 -15.23 -12.01
C VAL A 534 -24.61 -14.07 -12.07
N SER A 535 -24.48 -13.24 -11.04
CA SER A 535 -23.54 -12.09 -11.04
C SER A 535 -22.05 -12.45 -11.25
N SER A 536 -21.68 -13.74 -11.17
CA SER A 536 -20.29 -14.23 -11.31
C SER A 536 -20.15 -15.36 -12.37
N HIS A 537 -20.42 -15.05 -13.64
CA HIS A 537 -20.42 -16.03 -14.74
C HIS A 537 -19.06 -16.69 -15.04
N ASP A 538 -17.94 -15.99 -14.82
CA ASP A 538 -16.60 -16.49 -15.17
C ASP A 538 -15.97 -17.26 -14.01
N ILE A 539 -15.90 -18.59 -14.12
CA ILE A 539 -15.29 -19.50 -13.13
C ILE A 539 -13.78 -19.25 -12.96
N GLY A 540 -13.11 -18.69 -13.98
CA GLY A 540 -11.70 -18.26 -13.90
C GLY A 540 -11.52 -16.88 -13.27
N GLY A 541 -12.62 -16.18 -12.95
CA GLY A 541 -12.62 -14.81 -12.48
C GLY A 541 -11.98 -14.65 -11.08
N PRO A 542 -11.51 -13.44 -10.73
CA PRO A 542 -10.83 -13.19 -9.47
C PRO A 542 -11.63 -13.59 -8.22
N GLY A 543 -12.96 -13.51 -8.25
CA GLY A 543 -13.82 -13.91 -7.13
C GLY A 543 -13.68 -15.39 -6.76
N TRP A 544 -13.71 -16.30 -7.75
CA TRP A 544 -13.56 -17.74 -7.51
C TRP A 544 -12.12 -18.13 -7.15
N VAL A 545 -11.14 -17.42 -7.71
CA VAL A 545 -9.73 -17.56 -7.28
C VAL A 545 -9.58 -17.17 -5.81
N LEU A 546 -10.20 -16.07 -5.38
CA LEU A 546 -10.21 -15.67 -3.98
C LEU A 546 -10.88 -16.72 -3.08
N LEU A 547 -11.95 -17.36 -3.54
CA LEU A 547 -12.58 -18.46 -2.80
C LEU A 547 -11.61 -19.63 -2.61
N ALA A 548 -10.91 -20.05 -3.67
CA ALA A 548 -9.92 -21.12 -3.58
C ALA A 548 -8.79 -20.77 -2.57
N VAL A 549 -8.33 -19.52 -2.59
CA VAL A 549 -7.32 -19.03 -1.63
C VAL A 549 -7.88 -19.02 -0.21
N ALA A 550 -9.13 -18.57 -0.01
CA ALA A 550 -9.77 -18.55 1.30
C ALA A 550 -9.88 -19.97 1.88
N LEU A 551 -10.35 -20.93 1.08
CA LEU A 551 -10.46 -22.34 1.48
C LEU A 551 -9.11 -22.98 1.83
N LEU A 552 -8.02 -22.57 1.17
CA LEU A 552 -6.67 -22.99 1.54
C LEU A 552 -6.26 -22.45 2.92
N GLN A 553 -6.60 -21.19 3.20
CA GLN A 553 -6.18 -20.48 4.40
C GLN A 553 -6.95 -20.88 5.67
N VAL A 554 -8.19 -21.36 5.52
CA VAL A 554 -9.07 -21.83 6.63
C VAL A 554 -8.39 -22.84 7.55
N TRP A 555 -7.43 -23.63 7.05
CA TRP A 555 -6.72 -24.64 7.83
C TRP A 555 -5.71 -24.05 8.82
N SER A 556 -4.98 -23.01 8.43
CA SER A 556 -3.90 -22.42 9.24
C SER A 556 -4.34 -21.16 9.98
N TYR A 557 -5.33 -20.43 9.46
CA TYR A 557 -5.78 -19.17 10.02
C TYR A 557 -6.08 -19.22 11.52
N PRO A 558 -6.74 -20.26 12.06
CA PRO A 558 -7.13 -20.28 13.47
C PRO A 558 -6.00 -20.06 14.46
N LEU A 559 -4.83 -20.68 14.23
CA LEU A 559 -3.68 -20.54 15.12
C LEU A 559 -3.07 -19.14 15.08
N HIS A 560 -3.33 -18.38 14.03
CA HIS A 560 -2.92 -16.99 13.94
C HIS A 560 -3.93 -16.03 14.55
N ASP A 561 -5.12 -16.49 14.95
CA ASP A 561 -6.15 -15.66 15.57
C ASP A 561 -6.14 -15.86 17.09
N PRO A 562 -5.47 -14.97 17.85
CA PRO A 562 -5.33 -15.12 19.28
C PRO A 562 -6.67 -14.97 20.00
N VAL A 563 -7.59 -14.13 19.50
CA VAL A 563 -8.85 -13.86 20.18
C VAL A 563 -9.79 -15.06 20.04
N MET A 564 -9.91 -15.61 18.84
CA MET A 564 -10.67 -16.82 18.59
C MET A 564 -10.12 -17.99 19.42
N MET A 565 -8.78 -18.15 19.44
CA MET A 565 -8.15 -19.20 20.25
C MET A 565 -8.43 -19.01 21.73
N ASP A 566 -8.28 -17.80 22.29
CA ASP A 566 -8.54 -17.51 23.69
C ASP A 566 -9.96 -17.89 24.12
N ARG A 567 -10.98 -17.62 23.28
CA ARG A 567 -12.37 -18.03 23.57
C ARG A 567 -12.53 -19.54 23.68
N GLY A 568 -11.69 -20.32 23.00
CA GLY A 568 -11.67 -21.78 23.05
C GLY A 568 -11.21 -22.38 24.39
N PHE A 569 -10.54 -21.59 25.24
CA PHE A 569 -10.01 -22.08 26.53
C PHE A 569 -10.89 -21.70 27.73
N LEU A 570 -12.08 -21.12 27.53
CA LEU A 570 -12.88 -20.54 28.62
C LEU A 570 -13.93 -21.47 29.24
N ALA A 571 -14.63 -22.26 28.43
CA ALA A 571 -15.78 -23.08 28.88
C ALA A 571 -15.50 -24.58 28.81
N ASP A 572 -16.48 -25.43 29.13
CA ASP A 572 -16.37 -26.88 28.96
C ASP A 572 -16.34 -27.29 27.48
N ARG A 573 -16.02 -28.57 27.22
CA ARG A 573 -15.84 -29.10 25.86
C ARG A 573 -17.08 -28.94 24.98
N GLU A 574 -18.27 -29.18 25.54
CA GLU A 574 -19.51 -29.13 24.77
C GLU A 574 -19.85 -27.69 24.40
N THR A 575 -19.79 -26.78 25.40
CA THR A 575 -20.04 -25.36 25.19
C THR A 575 -19.04 -24.75 24.20
N THR A 576 -17.74 -25.04 24.35
CA THR A 576 -16.70 -24.58 23.42
C THR A 576 -16.95 -25.08 21.99
N ARG A 577 -17.23 -26.38 21.81
CA ARG A 577 -17.46 -26.92 20.46
C ARG A 577 -18.69 -26.28 19.80
N LYS A 578 -19.80 -26.16 20.54
CA LYS A 578 -21.01 -25.51 20.04
C LYS A 578 -20.76 -24.04 19.72
N SER A 579 -19.97 -23.32 20.54
CA SER A 579 -19.75 -21.89 20.31
C SER A 579 -19.06 -21.62 18.97
N PHE A 580 -18.04 -22.40 18.61
CA PHE A 580 -17.37 -22.27 17.32
C PHE A 580 -18.28 -22.64 16.15
N TYR A 581 -19.08 -23.71 16.26
CA TYR A 581 -20.01 -24.08 15.18
C TYR A 581 -21.07 -23.01 14.95
N HIS A 582 -21.62 -22.45 16.04
CA HIS A 582 -22.59 -21.37 15.93
C HIS A 582 -21.97 -20.06 15.44
N ALA A 583 -20.73 -19.77 15.84
CA ALA A 583 -19.99 -18.61 15.32
C ALA A 583 -19.72 -18.73 13.82
N ALA A 584 -19.43 -19.94 13.31
CA ALA A 584 -19.18 -20.18 11.90
C ALA A 584 -20.37 -19.76 11.02
N TRP A 585 -21.55 -20.34 11.25
CA TRP A 585 -22.71 -20.04 10.41
C TRP A 585 -23.24 -18.63 10.63
N LEU A 586 -23.25 -18.13 11.88
CA LEU A 586 -23.73 -16.78 12.18
C LEU A 586 -22.85 -15.73 11.48
N GLY A 587 -21.53 -15.89 11.54
CA GLY A 587 -20.60 -15.01 10.85
C GLY A 587 -20.73 -15.08 9.32
N ILE A 588 -20.90 -16.29 8.75
CA ILE A 588 -21.20 -16.47 7.32
C ILE A 588 -22.46 -15.69 6.94
N VAL A 589 -23.55 -15.84 7.68
CA VAL A 589 -24.82 -15.14 7.42
C VAL A 589 -24.62 -13.63 7.46
N CYS A 590 -23.92 -13.09 8.47
CA CYS A 590 -23.64 -11.66 8.57
C CYS A 590 -22.85 -11.13 7.37
N ILE A 591 -21.79 -11.84 6.96
CA ILE A 591 -20.95 -11.43 5.83
C ILE A 591 -21.68 -11.56 4.49
N LEU A 592 -22.42 -12.64 4.28
CA LEU A 592 -23.19 -12.83 3.06
C LEU A 592 -24.23 -11.72 2.92
N ALA A 593 -24.95 -11.39 4.00
CA ALA A 593 -25.95 -10.33 3.97
C ALA A 593 -25.35 -8.98 3.55
N PHE A 594 -24.23 -8.54 4.16
CA PHE A 594 -23.52 -7.33 3.75
C PHE A 594 -22.93 -7.40 2.34
N GLY A 595 -22.34 -8.54 1.97
CA GLY A 595 -21.77 -8.71 0.65
C GLY A 595 -22.81 -8.66 -0.47
N LEU A 596 -24.00 -9.22 -0.24
CA LEU A 596 -25.12 -9.18 -1.20
C LEU A 596 -25.64 -7.78 -1.46
N ILE A 597 -25.57 -6.87 -0.48
CA ILE A 597 -25.83 -5.44 -0.70
C ILE A 597 -24.80 -4.84 -1.66
N GLY A 598 -23.53 -5.22 -1.50
CA GLY A 598 -22.47 -4.88 -2.44
C GLY A 598 -22.71 -5.44 -3.85
N VAL A 599 -23.11 -6.71 -3.97
CA VAL A 599 -23.47 -7.32 -5.26
C VAL A 599 -24.61 -6.56 -5.92
N HIS A 600 -25.65 -6.24 -5.15
CA HIS A 600 -26.79 -5.47 -5.64
C HIS A 600 -26.33 -4.10 -6.17
N ALA A 601 -25.53 -3.35 -5.41
CA ALA A 601 -24.94 -2.10 -5.90
C ALA A 601 -24.09 -2.32 -7.17
N GLY A 602 -23.34 -3.42 -7.24
CA GLY A 602 -22.53 -3.76 -8.42
C GLY A 602 -23.35 -4.03 -9.69
N LEU A 603 -24.57 -4.55 -9.55
CA LEU A 603 -25.49 -4.82 -10.66
C LEU A 603 -26.15 -3.54 -11.21
N TYR A 604 -26.42 -2.56 -10.34
CA TYR A 604 -27.12 -1.31 -10.70
C TYR A 604 -26.20 -0.09 -10.82
N LYS A 605 -24.88 -0.27 -10.76
CA LYS A 605 -23.92 0.83 -10.90
C LYS A 605 -23.96 1.45 -12.30
N GLU A 606 -23.79 2.76 -12.33
CA GLU A 606 -23.50 3.49 -13.57
C GLU A 606 -21.99 3.44 -13.89
N ALA A 607 -21.61 3.82 -15.11
CA ALA A 607 -20.21 3.80 -15.53
C ALA A 607 -19.34 4.67 -14.60
N ASP A 608 -18.24 4.09 -14.10
CA ASP A 608 -17.30 4.72 -13.15
C ASP A 608 -17.90 5.20 -11.81
N GLU A 609 -19.10 4.76 -11.44
CA GLU A 609 -19.69 5.06 -10.15
C GLU A 609 -18.93 4.33 -9.01
N SER A 610 -18.78 4.95 -7.84
CA SER A 610 -18.20 4.28 -6.67
C SER A 610 -19.28 3.56 -5.88
N MET A 611 -18.93 2.45 -5.20
CA MET A 611 -19.88 1.66 -4.40
C MET A 611 -20.72 2.51 -3.43
N VAL A 612 -20.10 3.46 -2.74
CA VAL A 612 -20.80 4.32 -1.75
C VAL A 612 -21.82 5.22 -2.45
N VAL A 613 -21.47 5.79 -3.60
CA VAL A 613 -22.38 6.65 -4.38
C VAL A 613 -23.55 5.84 -4.93
N THR A 614 -23.27 4.64 -5.46
CA THR A 614 -24.32 3.73 -5.93
C THR A 614 -25.29 3.36 -4.79
N LEU A 615 -24.77 3.04 -3.60
CA LEU A 615 -25.60 2.71 -2.44
C LEU A 615 -26.40 3.92 -1.94
N GLU A 616 -25.81 5.12 -1.88
CA GLU A 616 -26.51 6.36 -1.52
C GLU A 616 -27.69 6.64 -2.49
N ARG A 617 -27.50 6.36 -3.78
CA ARG A 617 -28.56 6.50 -4.80
C ARG A 617 -29.66 5.44 -4.66
N LEU A 618 -29.30 4.18 -4.42
CA LEU A 618 -30.26 3.06 -4.36
C LEU A 618 -31.06 3.01 -3.04
N LEU A 619 -30.42 3.33 -1.92
CA LEU A 619 -30.99 3.19 -0.58
C LEU A 619 -31.40 4.53 0.04
N GLY A 620 -30.97 5.64 -0.55
CA GLY A 620 -31.13 6.99 0.01
C GLY A 620 -30.09 7.31 1.09
N PRO A 621 -29.78 8.61 1.29
CA PRO A 621 -28.73 9.05 2.21
C PRO A 621 -29.01 8.76 3.69
N GLN A 622 -30.27 8.55 4.07
CA GLN A 622 -30.66 8.23 5.46
C GLN A 622 -30.31 6.80 5.87
N THR A 623 -30.24 5.87 4.91
CA THR A 623 -29.97 4.44 5.13
C THR A 623 -28.48 4.12 5.28
N MET A 624 -27.64 5.02 4.75
CA MET A 624 -26.18 4.93 4.82
C MET A 624 -25.61 5.53 6.11
N LEU A 625 -26.44 6.24 6.90
CA LEU A 625 -26.13 6.77 8.24
C LEU A 625 -26.42 5.71 9.31
#